data_AF-A0A699S6Q9-F1
#
_entry.id   AF-A0A699S6Q9-F1
#
_cell.length_a   1.000
_cell.length_b   1.000
_cell.length_c   1.000
_cell.angle_alpha   90.00
_cell.angle_beta   90.00
_cell.angle_gamma   90.00
#
_symmetry.space_group_name_H-M   'P 1'
#
loop_
_entity.id
_entity.type
_entity.pdbx_description
1 polymer ?
#
loop_
_entity_poly.entity_id
_entity_poly.type
_entity_poly.pdbx_seq_one_letter_code
_entity_poly.pdbx_strand_id
1 'polypeptide(L)'
;LQISQSPRGIFINPSKYALESLKKYGFKSCDPVDTPMVEKSKLDEDKEGKAIDPSHYRGMIGTLLYLTASRPDLQFAICMCARYQARPTEKHVHAVKRILRYLRGTVHRGLWYPKDSFVAVTAFADADHAGCQDTHR
;
A
#
# COMPACT_ATOMS: atom_id res chain seq x y z
N LEU A 1 6.52 -13.10 -5.65
CA LEU A 1 7.47 -12.09 -6.17
C LEU A 1 8.39 -12.75 -7.19
N GLN A 2 8.81 -12.07 -8.25
CA GLN A 2 9.79 -12.60 -9.21
C GLN A 2 11.13 -11.90 -8.98
N ILE A 3 12.21 -12.68 -8.92
CA ILE A 3 13.57 -12.16 -8.74
C ILE A 3 14.33 -12.38 -10.05
N SER A 4 14.92 -11.30 -10.57
CA SER A 4 15.76 -11.34 -11.77
C SER A 4 17.17 -10.93 -11.37
N GLN A 5 18.13 -11.81 -11.60
CA GLN A 5 19.53 -11.57 -11.30
C GLN A 5 20.31 -11.30 -12.58
N SER A 6 21.24 -10.37 -12.53
CA SER A 6 22.13 -10.03 -13.64
C SER A 6 23.53 -9.70 -13.10
N PRO A 7 24.57 -9.69 -13.95
CA PRO A 7 25.89 -9.22 -13.53
C PRO A 7 25.91 -7.80 -12.97
N ARG A 8 24.88 -6.98 -13.28
CA ARG A 8 24.75 -5.59 -12.82
C ARG A 8 24.02 -5.44 -11.47
N GLY A 9 23.34 -6.48 -11.00
CA GLY A 9 22.53 -6.41 -9.79
C GLY A 9 21.28 -7.31 -9.81
N ILE A 10 20.46 -7.16 -8.76
CA ILE A 10 19.25 -7.93 -8.49
C ILE A 10 18.03 -7.01 -8.63
N PHE A 11 17.04 -7.43 -9.41
CA PHE A 11 15.73 -6.78 -9.51
C PHE A 11 14.66 -7.63 -8.82
N ILE A 12 13.95 -7.04 -7.87
CA ILE A 12 12.75 -7.64 -7.26
C ILE A 12 11.53 -7.07 -7.97
N ASN A 13 10.86 -7.91 -8.74
CA ASN A 13 9.71 -7.55 -9.55
C ASN A 13 8.39 -8.04 -8.92
N PRO A 14 7.53 -7.14 -8.43
CA PRO A 14 6.20 -7.49 -7.94
C PRO A 14 5.09 -7.51 -9.00
N SER A 15 5.39 -7.18 -10.26
CA SER A 15 4.38 -6.96 -11.31
C SER A 15 3.34 -8.07 -11.43
N LYS A 16 3.78 -9.35 -11.40
CA LYS A 16 2.87 -10.50 -11.48
C LYS A 16 1.84 -10.49 -10.35
N TYR A 17 2.32 -10.33 -9.12
CA TYR A 17 1.44 -10.32 -7.94
C TYR A 17 0.56 -9.07 -7.91
N ALA A 18 1.08 -7.91 -8.33
CA ALA A 18 0.30 -6.68 -8.46
C ALA A 18 -0.86 -6.86 -9.46
N LEU A 19 -0.62 -7.46 -10.63
CA LEU A 19 -1.65 -7.74 -11.63
C LEU A 19 -2.70 -8.74 -11.13
N GLU A 20 -2.27 -9.79 -10.44
CA GLU A 20 -3.19 -10.77 -9.82
C GLU A 20 -4.08 -10.10 -8.75
N SER A 21 -3.48 -9.22 -7.93
CA SER A 21 -4.20 -8.44 -6.92
C SER A 21 -5.24 -7.50 -7.56
N LEU A 22 -4.86 -6.80 -8.64
CA LEU A 22 -5.78 -5.94 -9.40
C LEU A 22 -6.92 -6.76 -10.02
N LYS A 23 -6.62 -7.93 -10.58
CA LYS A 23 -7.63 -8.83 -11.15
C LYS A 23 -8.62 -9.31 -10.07
N LYS A 24 -8.12 -9.71 -8.90
CA LYS A 24 -8.91 -10.21 -7.77
C LYS A 24 -9.99 -9.22 -7.31
N TYR A 25 -9.68 -7.92 -7.34
CA TYR A 25 -10.60 -6.86 -6.90
C TYR A 25 -11.27 -6.08 -8.03
N GLY A 26 -11.08 -6.48 -9.29
CA GLY A 26 -11.72 -5.83 -10.44
C GLY A 26 -11.08 -4.51 -10.91
N PHE A 27 -9.81 -4.25 -10.59
CA PHE A 27 -9.08 -3.01 -10.91
C PHE A 27 -8.17 -3.12 -12.15
N LYS A 28 -8.32 -4.16 -12.98
CA LYS A 28 -7.47 -4.37 -14.17
C LYS A 28 -7.61 -3.26 -15.22
N SER A 29 -8.81 -2.71 -15.37
CA SER A 29 -9.14 -1.69 -16.38
C SER A 29 -9.55 -0.34 -15.78
N CYS A 30 -9.12 -0.05 -14.54
CA CYS A 30 -9.42 1.23 -13.90
C CYS A 30 -8.47 2.34 -14.36
N ASP A 31 -8.94 3.59 -14.28
CA ASP A 31 -8.09 4.76 -14.48
C ASP A 31 -7.09 4.90 -13.31
N PRO A 32 -5.79 5.01 -13.60
CA PRO A 32 -4.78 5.14 -12.57
C PRO A 32 -4.88 6.51 -11.87
N VAL A 33 -4.22 6.61 -10.72
CA VAL A 33 -4.00 7.87 -10.00
C VAL A 33 -2.53 7.99 -9.64
N ASP A 34 -2.04 9.22 -9.47
CA ASP A 34 -0.60 9.47 -9.27
C ASP A 34 -0.13 9.24 -7.83
N THR A 35 -1.05 9.23 -6.86
CA THR A 35 -0.73 9.06 -5.44
C THR A 35 -1.58 7.98 -4.77
N PRO A 36 -1.00 7.11 -3.93
CA PRO A 36 -1.73 6.04 -3.26
C PRO A 36 -2.71 6.58 -2.21
N MET A 37 -2.43 7.75 -1.64
CA MET A 37 -3.25 8.44 -0.65
C MET A 37 -3.23 9.95 -0.91
N VAL A 38 -4.27 10.66 -0.49
CA VAL A 38 -4.32 12.13 -0.62
C VAL A 38 -3.54 12.75 0.52
N GLU A 39 -2.73 13.77 0.24
CA GLU A 39 -1.77 14.41 1.16
C GLU A 39 -2.39 14.93 2.47
N LYS A 40 -3.71 15.12 2.50
CA LYS A 40 -4.49 15.55 3.69
C LYS A 40 -5.71 14.68 3.95
N SER A 41 -5.76 13.44 3.45
CA SER A 41 -6.89 12.56 3.78
C SER A 41 -6.84 12.21 5.27
N LYS A 42 -7.71 12.86 6.05
CA LYS A 42 -8.05 12.45 7.41
C LYS A 42 -8.93 11.19 7.30
N LEU A 43 -8.27 10.04 7.16
CA LEU A 43 -8.89 8.79 7.55
C LEU A 43 -9.11 8.85 9.07
N ASP A 44 -10.30 8.49 9.50
CA ASP A 44 -10.77 8.49 10.88
C ASP A 44 -11.69 7.29 11.08
N GLU A 45 -12.06 6.96 12.31
CA GLU A 45 -12.90 5.79 12.62
C GLU A 45 -14.27 5.78 11.93
N ASP A 46 -14.73 6.94 11.42
CA ASP A 46 -15.99 7.10 10.71
C ASP A 46 -17.16 6.44 11.46
N LYS A 47 -17.37 6.85 12.73
CA LYS A 47 -18.30 6.19 13.68
C LYS A 47 -19.71 6.01 13.11
N GLU A 48 -20.20 7.01 12.39
CA GLU A 48 -21.52 7.05 11.74
C GLU A 48 -21.53 6.43 10.33
N GLY A 49 -20.36 6.13 9.78
CA GLY A 49 -20.20 5.54 8.46
C GLY A 49 -20.78 4.14 8.38
N LYS A 50 -21.27 3.80 7.19
CA LYS A 50 -21.82 2.47 6.91
C LYS A 50 -20.71 1.42 7.02
N ALA A 51 -20.86 0.52 7.99
CA ALA A 51 -19.95 -0.58 8.20
C ALA A 51 -19.92 -1.52 6.99
N ILE A 52 -18.73 -2.03 6.68
CA ILE A 52 -18.48 -3.00 5.62
C ILE A 52 -18.08 -4.33 6.27
N ASP A 53 -18.27 -5.44 5.56
CA ASP A 53 -17.76 -6.75 5.97
C ASP A 53 -16.25 -6.67 6.31
N PRO A 54 -15.88 -6.89 7.59
CA PRO A 54 -14.48 -6.86 8.02
C PRO A 54 -13.63 -7.93 7.34
N SER A 55 -14.21 -9.07 6.96
CA SER A 55 -13.47 -10.17 6.33
C SER A 55 -12.99 -9.78 4.94
N HIS A 56 -13.88 -9.20 4.12
CA HIS A 56 -13.54 -8.65 2.81
C HIS A 56 -12.43 -7.59 2.92
N TYR A 57 -12.59 -6.64 3.85
CA TYR A 57 -11.62 -5.56 4.05
C TYR A 57 -10.23 -6.08 4.48
N ARG A 58 -10.18 -6.99 5.46
CA ARG A 58 -8.94 -7.64 5.91
C ARG A 58 -8.27 -8.40 4.76
N GLY A 59 -9.06 -9.05 3.92
CA GLY A 59 -8.55 -9.71 2.71
C GLY A 59 -7.87 -8.72 1.74
N MET A 60 -8.45 -7.54 1.53
CA MET A 60 -7.85 -6.48 0.71
C MET A 60 -6.53 -5.99 1.32
N ILE A 61 -6.54 -5.66 2.62
CA ILE A 61 -5.33 -5.16 3.30
C ILE A 61 -4.23 -6.23 3.30
N GLY A 62 -4.54 -7.49 3.60
CA GLY A 62 -3.56 -8.57 3.59
C GLY A 62 -2.92 -8.78 2.21
N THR A 63 -3.72 -8.70 1.14
CA THR A 63 -3.21 -8.77 -0.24
C THR A 63 -2.25 -7.60 -0.53
N LEU A 64 -2.60 -6.39 -0.11
CA LEU A 64 -1.75 -5.21 -0.30
C LEU A 64 -0.50 -5.23 0.57
N LEU A 65 -0.57 -5.74 1.79
CA LEU A 65 0.55 -5.82 2.72
C LEU A 65 1.70 -6.69 2.15
N TYR A 66 1.38 -7.72 1.39
CA TYR A 66 2.41 -8.53 0.72
C TYR A 66 3.22 -7.75 -0.32
N LEU A 67 2.64 -6.71 -0.95
CA LEU A 67 3.35 -5.89 -1.92
C LEU A 67 4.39 -4.97 -1.26
N THR A 68 4.19 -4.57 -0.01
CA THR A 68 5.02 -3.52 0.61
C THR A 68 6.48 -3.92 0.78
N ALA A 69 6.77 -5.21 0.90
CA ALA A 69 8.13 -5.76 0.91
C ALA A 69 8.98 -5.35 -0.32
N SER A 70 8.32 -5.04 -1.44
CA SER A 70 8.96 -4.63 -2.70
C SER A 70 8.46 -3.28 -3.23
N ARG A 71 7.56 -2.63 -2.48
CA ARG A 71 6.88 -1.37 -2.83
C ARG A 71 6.78 -0.47 -1.60
N PRO A 72 7.91 0.06 -1.11
CA PRO A 72 7.93 0.92 0.08
C PRO A 72 7.09 2.19 -0.10
N ASP A 73 6.88 2.63 -1.34
CA ASP A 73 6.00 3.75 -1.69
C ASP A 73 4.52 3.52 -1.33
N LEU A 74 4.10 2.27 -1.12
CA LEU A 74 2.74 1.92 -0.69
C LEU A 74 2.60 1.77 0.83
N GLN A 75 3.72 1.62 1.55
CA GLN A 75 3.75 1.23 2.96
C GLN A 75 2.87 2.13 3.82
N PHE A 76 3.08 3.46 3.72
CA PHE A 76 2.34 4.43 4.52
C PHE A 76 0.83 4.34 4.30
N ALA A 77 0.36 4.37 3.05
CA ALA A 77 -1.05 4.34 2.72
C ALA A 77 -1.74 3.04 3.19
N ILE A 78 -1.07 1.90 3.03
CA ILE A 78 -1.59 0.59 3.47
C ILE A 78 -1.64 0.51 4.99
N CYS A 79 -0.58 0.95 5.68
CA CYS A 79 -0.53 0.97 7.15
C CYS A 79 -1.60 1.88 7.76
N MET A 80 -1.86 3.04 7.15
CA MET A 80 -2.96 3.92 7.57
C MET A 80 -4.32 3.22 7.44
N CYS A 81 -4.59 2.56 6.32
CA CYS A 81 -5.84 1.81 6.12
C CYS A 81 -5.96 0.60 7.08
N ALA A 82 -4.85 -0.08 7.38
CA ALA A 82 -4.85 -1.26 8.24
C ALA A 82 -5.36 -0.99 9.67
N ARG A 83 -5.31 0.25 10.16
CA ARG A 83 -5.80 0.65 11.49
C ARG A 83 -7.29 0.36 11.69
N TYR A 84 -8.07 0.35 10.61
CA TYR A 84 -9.54 0.27 10.66
C TYR A 84 -10.09 -1.15 10.40
N GLN A 85 -9.25 -2.19 10.46
CA GLN A 85 -9.64 -3.59 10.22
C GLN A 85 -10.66 -4.16 11.22
N ALA A 86 -10.82 -3.55 12.40
CA ALA A 86 -11.79 -3.96 13.39
C ALA A 86 -13.23 -3.63 12.95
N ARG A 87 -13.44 -2.42 12.45
CA ARG A 87 -14.74 -1.93 11.96
C ARG A 87 -14.55 -1.01 10.75
N PRO A 88 -14.30 -1.56 9.55
CA PRO A 88 -14.12 -0.76 8.35
C PRO A 88 -15.45 -0.19 7.87
N THR A 89 -15.39 0.94 7.17
CA THR A 89 -16.55 1.62 6.58
C THR A 89 -16.35 1.83 5.08
N GLU A 90 -17.37 2.33 4.39
CA GLU A 90 -17.28 2.70 2.97
C GLU A 90 -16.14 3.70 2.68
N LYS A 91 -15.91 4.67 3.59
CA LYS A 91 -14.79 5.62 3.52
C LYS A 91 -13.43 4.89 3.48
N HIS A 92 -13.25 3.90 4.36
CA HIS A 92 -12.04 3.08 4.42
C HIS A 92 -11.83 2.26 3.15
N VAL A 93 -12.90 1.65 2.63
CA VAL A 93 -12.83 0.90 1.36
C VAL A 93 -12.46 1.83 0.21
N HIS A 94 -13.00 3.05 0.17
CA HIS A 94 -12.67 4.02 -0.87
C HIS A 94 -11.17 4.35 -0.89
N ALA A 95 -10.55 4.52 0.28
CA ALA A 95 -9.10 4.71 0.38
C ALA A 95 -8.31 3.51 -0.18
N VAL A 96 -8.71 2.28 0.15
CA VAL A 96 -8.08 1.07 -0.40
C VAL A 96 -8.26 0.97 -1.91
N LYS A 97 -9.43 1.33 -2.44
CA LYS A 97 -9.68 1.40 -3.89
C LYS A 97 -8.76 2.41 -4.58
N ARG A 98 -8.44 3.54 -3.94
CA ARG A 98 -7.45 4.49 -4.45
C ARG A 98 -6.04 3.87 -4.53
N ILE A 99 -5.62 3.12 -3.51
CA ILE A 99 -4.33 2.40 -3.52
C ILE A 99 -4.28 1.42 -4.71
N LEU A 100 -5.37 0.69 -4.97
CA LEU A 100 -5.47 -0.20 -6.13
C LEU A 100 -5.36 0.56 -7.47
N ARG A 101 -5.97 1.74 -7.60
CA ARG A 101 -5.81 2.60 -8.79
C ARG A 101 -4.37 3.08 -8.98
N TYR A 102 -3.70 3.47 -7.90
CA TYR A 102 -2.28 3.85 -7.96
C TYR A 102 -1.40 2.65 -8.35
N LEU A 103 -1.66 1.48 -7.78
CA LEU A 103 -0.98 0.24 -8.14
C LEU A 103 -1.14 -0.07 -9.63
N ARG A 104 -2.31 0.20 -10.22
CA ARG A 104 -2.56 0.00 -11.66
C ARG A 104 -1.64 0.84 -12.56
N GLY A 105 -1.38 2.10 -12.18
CA GLY A 105 -0.47 2.98 -12.91
C GLY A 105 1.01 2.62 -12.72
N THR A 106 1.33 1.90 -11.64
CA THR A 106 2.70 1.64 -11.20
C THR A 106 3.06 0.16 -11.15
N VAL A 107 2.33 -0.71 -11.87
CA VAL A 107 2.52 -2.17 -11.84
C VAL A 107 3.97 -2.59 -12.09
N HIS A 108 4.66 -1.91 -13.01
CA HIS A 108 6.01 -2.23 -13.44
C HIS A 108 7.11 -1.81 -12.45
N ARG A 109 6.77 -1.07 -11.38
CA ARG A 109 7.74 -0.64 -10.37
C ARG A 109 8.15 -1.81 -9.48
N GLY A 110 9.43 -1.87 -9.13
CA GLY A 110 10.04 -2.85 -8.24
C GLY A 110 11.33 -2.29 -7.62
N LEU A 111 12.04 -3.12 -6.85
CA LEU A 111 13.28 -2.71 -6.20
C LEU A 111 14.49 -3.17 -7.02
N TRP A 112 15.44 -2.25 -7.22
CA TRP A 112 16.71 -2.54 -7.88
C TRP A 112 17.86 -2.44 -6.88
N TYR A 113 18.63 -3.52 -6.79
CA TYR A 113 19.82 -3.63 -5.95
C TYR A 113 21.04 -3.76 -6.87
N PRO A 114 21.77 -2.66 -7.16
CA PRO A 114 22.97 -2.73 -7.99
C PRO A 114 24.08 -3.53 -7.28
N LYS A 115 24.91 -4.24 -8.07
CA LYS A 115 25.99 -5.08 -7.54
C LYS A 115 27.06 -4.27 -6.79
N ASP A 116 27.36 -3.07 -7.29
CA ASP A 116 28.48 -2.25 -6.83
C ASP A 116 28.06 -1.16 -5.83
N SER A 117 27.01 -1.39 -5.02
CA SER A 117 26.63 -0.43 -3.98
C SER A 117 27.51 -0.58 -2.73
N PHE A 118 28.10 0.53 -2.29
CA PHE A 118 28.60 0.64 -0.91
C PHE A 118 27.41 0.53 0.04
N VAL A 119 27.39 -0.49 0.90
CA VAL A 119 26.33 -0.66 1.91
C VAL A 119 26.63 0.27 3.09
N ALA A 120 26.10 1.49 3.04
CA ALA A 120 26.04 2.39 4.17
C ALA A 120 24.62 2.41 4.72
N VAL A 121 24.43 1.92 5.95
CA VAL A 121 23.11 1.94 6.60
C VAL A 121 22.89 3.34 7.18
N THR A 122 21.93 4.07 6.61
CA THR A 122 21.45 5.34 7.15
C THR A 122 20.04 5.11 7.69
N ALA A 123 19.83 5.42 8.96
CA ALA A 123 18.53 5.31 9.61
C ALA A 123 17.97 6.71 9.91
N PHE A 124 16.68 6.88 9.72
CA PHE A 124 15.93 8.08 10.07
C PHE A 124 14.85 7.68 11.07
N ALA A 125 14.61 8.52 12.08
CA ALA A 125 13.51 8.38 13.01
C ALA A 125 12.69 9.68 12.97
N ASP A 126 11.38 9.53 12.88
CA ASP A 126 10.42 10.64 12.93
C ASP A 126 9.36 10.29 13.97
N ALA A 127 8.90 11.29 14.71
CA ALA A 127 7.93 11.12 15.79
C ALA A 127 6.88 12.24 15.73
N ASP A 128 5.62 11.85 15.53
CA ASP A 128 4.48 12.76 15.50
C ASP A 128 3.64 12.61 16.78
N HIS A 129 3.91 13.46 17.78
CA HIS A 129 3.12 13.43 19.00
C HIS A 129 1.64 13.76 18.73
N ALA A 130 0.72 12.89 19.16
CA ALA A 130 -0.72 13.06 19.01
C ALA A 130 -1.18 13.21 17.54
N GLY A 131 -0.42 12.65 16.59
CA GLY A 131 -0.72 12.72 15.15
C GLY A 131 -1.97 11.93 14.75
N CYS A 132 -2.36 10.92 15.53
CA CYS A 132 -3.58 10.16 15.29
C CYS A 132 -4.83 10.94 15.76
N GLN A 133 -5.71 11.34 14.84
CA GLN A 133 -6.94 12.06 15.20
C GLN A 133 -7.90 11.23 16.06
N ASP A 134 -7.87 9.91 15.91
CA ASP A 134 -8.79 9.00 16.60
C ASP A 134 -8.35 8.75 18.05
N THR A 135 -7.04 8.60 18.28
CA THR A 135 -6.50 8.22 19.59
C THR A 135 -5.75 9.34 20.31
N HIS A 136 -5.43 10.45 19.63
CA HIS A 136 -4.58 11.54 20.11
C HIS A 136 -3.25 11.04 20.70
N ARG A 137 -2.72 9.96 20.14
CA ARG A 137 -1.42 9.36 20.47
C ARG A 137 -0.50 9.49 19.28
#